data_AF-A0A183U9F8-F1
#
_entry.id   AF-A0A183U9F8-F1
#
_cell.length_a   1.000
_cell.length_b   1.000
_cell.length_c   1.000
_cell.angle_alpha   90.00
_cell.angle_beta   90.00
_cell.angle_gamma   90.00
#
_symmetry.space_group_name_H-M   'P 1'
#
loop_
_entity.id
_entity.type
_entity.pdbx_description
1 polymer ?
#
loop_
_entity_poly.entity_id
_entity_poly.type
_entity_poly.pdbx_seq_one_letter_code
_entity_poly.pdbx_strand_id
1 'polypeptide(L)'
;MACTNAGIWSRETHKVQHYKWTDWPDRSAPANASPVVELMRKTKPMFVLGPVVVHCSAGIGRTGTYCALDYAVDRLAIGGALSIIEVNFHLTQTLCKLV
;
A
#
# COMPACT_ATOMS: atom_id res chain seq x y z
N MET A 1 33.04 16.51 10.57
CA MET A 1 32.09 15.83 11.46
C MET A 1 31.68 14.54 10.77
N ALA A 2 32.41 13.45 11.00
CA ALA A 2 32.21 12.18 10.32
C ALA A 2 31.37 11.28 11.22
N CYS A 3 30.17 10.91 10.78
CA CYS A 3 29.35 9.91 11.45
C CYS A 3 29.91 8.52 11.12
N THR A 4 30.75 7.98 12.00
CA THR A 4 31.20 6.59 11.93
C THR A 4 30.17 5.68 12.59
N ASN A 5 29.02 5.48 11.95
CA ASN A 5 28.16 4.35 12.28
C ASN A 5 28.56 3.18 11.38
N ALA A 6 29.55 2.40 11.83
CA ALA A 6 29.82 1.09 11.27
C ALA A 6 28.69 0.14 11.71
N GLY A 7 27.51 0.30 11.11
CA GLY A 7 26.43 -0.67 11.23
C GLY A 7 26.90 -2.01 10.69
N ILE A 8 26.62 -3.09 11.41
CA ILE A 8 26.84 -4.45 10.94
C ILE A 8 25.85 -4.67 9.79
N TRP A 9 26.28 -4.41 8.55
CA TRP A 9 25.49 -4.71 7.37
C TRP A 9 25.55 -6.23 7.15
N SER A 10 24.38 -6.87 7.16
CA SER A 10 24.26 -8.24 6.65
C SER A 10 24.71 -8.26 5.19
N ARG A 11 25.49 -9.29 4.80
CA ARG A 11 25.80 -9.56 3.37
C ARG A 11 24.68 -10.33 2.67
N GLU A 12 23.56 -10.55 3.34
CA GLU A 12 22.41 -11.21 2.74
C GLU A 12 21.82 -10.36 1.63
N THR A 13 21.41 -11.03 0.55
CA THR A 13 20.76 -10.41 -0.58
C THR A 13 19.30 -10.79 -0.57
N HIS A 14 18.42 -9.79 -0.65
CA HIS A 14 16.98 -9.99 -0.73
C HIS A 14 16.47 -9.61 -2.12
N LYS A 15 15.59 -10.43 -2.67
CA LYS A 15 14.88 -10.11 -3.90
C LYS A 15 13.66 -9.26 -3.57
N VAL A 16 13.61 -8.04 -4.10
CA VAL A 16 12.47 -7.13 -3.94
C VAL A 16 11.70 -7.04 -5.26
N GLN A 17 10.38 -7.17 -5.20
CA GLN A 17 9.48 -6.90 -6.32
C GLN A 17 8.85 -5.53 -6.10
N HIS A 18 9.14 -4.59 -7.00
CA HIS A 18 8.69 -3.21 -6.87
C HIS A 18 7.77 -2.83 -8.03
N TYR A 19 6.54 -2.45 -7.70
CA TYR A 19 5.53 -2.01 -8.66
C TYR A 19 5.30 -0.51 -8.51
N LYS A 20 5.42 0.24 -9.61
CA LYS A 20 5.24 1.70 -9.62
C LYS A 20 4.13 2.08 -10.59
N TRP A 21 3.11 2.76 -10.08
CA TRP A 21 2.19 3.52 -10.93
C TRP A 21 2.70 4.94 -11.07
N THR A 22 3.11 5.32 -12.28
CA THR A 22 3.74 6.62 -12.58
C THR A 22 2.74 7.76 -12.75
N ASP A 23 1.55 7.46 -13.27
CA ASP A 23 0.64 8.47 -13.82
C ASP A 23 -0.56 8.76 -12.90
N TRP A 24 -0.43 8.48 -11.60
CA TRP A 24 -1.41 8.92 -10.61
C TRP A 24 -1.02 10.30 -10.06
N PRO A 25 -1.71 11.38 -10.48
CA PRO A 25 -1.41 12.74 -10.03
C PRO A 25 -1.53 12.90 -8.52
N ASP A 26 -0.76 13.84 -7.96
CA ASP A 26 -0.85 14.15 -6.55
C ASP A 26 -2.13 14.94 -6.26
N ARG A 27 -2.77 14.65 -5.11
CA ARG A 27 -3.98 15.36 -4.61
C ARG A 27 -5.22 15.27 -5.50
N SER A 28 -5.26 14.35 -6.46
CA SER A 28 -6.45 14.08 -7.25
C SER A 28 -6.66 12.58 -7.49
N ALA A 29 -7.89 12.23 -7.86
CA ALA A 29 -8.20 10.87 -8.32
C ALA A 29 -7.57 10.62 -9.70
N PRO A 30 -7.22 9.36 -10.03
CA PRO A 30 -6.72 9.05 -11.35
C PRO A 30 -7.87 9.12 -12.36
N ALA A 31 -7.58 9.53 -13.60
CA ALA A 31 -8.59 9.59 -14.66
C ALA A 31 -9.13 8.20 -15.04
N ASN A 32 -8.35 7.14 -14.79
CA ASN A 32 -8.73 5.75 -14.99
C ASN A 32 -8.48 4.94 -13.70
N ALA A 33 -9.39 4.03 -13.37
CA ALA A 33 -9.20 3.12 -12.24
C ALA A 33 -8.41 1.86 -12.64
N SER A 34 -8.31 1.52 -13.93
CA SER A 34 -7.70 0.28 -14.40
C SER A 34 -6.29 -0.01 -13.83
N PRO A 35 -5.38 0.98 -13.71
CA PRO A 35 -4.05 0.70 -13.16
C PRO A 35 -4.08 0.32 -11.67
N VAL A 36 -5.06 0.79 -10.88
CA VAL A 36 -5.19 0.36 -9.47
C VAL A 36 -5.59 -1.11 -9.39
N VAL A 37 -6.48 -1.54 -10.28
CA VAL A 37 -6.92 -2.93 -10.38
C VAL A 37 -5.77 -3.83 -10.82
N GLU A 38 -4.97 -3.39 -11.80
CA GLU A 38 -3.77 -4.11 -12.23
C GLU A 38 -2.72 -4.20 -11.11
N LEU A 39 -2.52 -3.10 -10.38
CA LEU A 39 -1.61 -3.08 -9.23
C LEU A 39 -2.04 -4.12 -8.20
N MET A 40 -3.31 -4.13 -7.81
CA MET A 40 -3.88 -5.14 -6.89
C MET A 40 -3.70 -6.56 -7.40
N ARG A 41 -3.98 -6.83 -8.68
CA ARG A 41 -3.76 -8.17 -9.25
C ARG A 41 -2.32 -8.65 -9.10
N LYS A 42 -1.35 -7.74 -9.17
CA LYS A 42 0.08 -8.06 -9.02
C LYS A 42 0.52 -8.17 -7.56
N THR A 43 -0.01 -7.34 -6.67
CA THR A 43 0.42 -7.25 -5.26
C THR A 43 -0.35 -8.17 -4.32
N LYS A 44 -1.63 -8.45 -4.57
CA LYS A 44 -2.47 -9.26 -3.66
C LYS A 44 -1.93 -10.68 -3.43
N PRO A 45 -1.40 -11.39 -4.45
CA PRO A 45 -0.72 -12.66 -4.24
C PRO A 45 0.55 -12.56 -3.38
N MET A 46 1.15 -11.37 -3.24
CA MET A 46 2.41 -11.18 -2.52
C MET A 46 2.25 -11.15 -1.01
N PHE A 47 1.04 -10.88 -0.48
CA PHE A 47 0.80 -10.86 0.97
C PHE A 47 1.09 -12.21 1.66
N VAL A 48 1.08 -13.33 0.91
CA VAL A 48 1.46 -14.65 1.45
C VAL A 48 2.94 -14.76 1.81
N LEU A 49 3.78 -13.88 1.25
CA LEU A 49 5.22 -13.83 1.53
C LEU A 49 5.56 -12.89 2.69
N GLY A 50 4.57 -12.15 3.21
CA GLY A 50 4.72 -11.19 4.28
C GLY A 50 4.11 -9.82 3.95
N PRO A 51 4.36 -8.82 4.80
CA PRO A 51 3.82 -7.47 4.62
C PRO A 51 4.29 -6.83 3.31
N VAL A 52 3.35 -6.20 2.59
CA VAL A 52 3.65 -5.41 1.40
C VAL A 52 3.78 -3.94 1.79
N VAL A 53 4.91 -3.32 1.43
CA VAL A 53 5.11 -1.88 1.63
C VAL A 53 4.40 -1.11 0.52
N VAL A 54 3.55 -0.17 0.91
CA VAL A 54 2.84 0.73 -0.01
C VAL A 54 3.18 2.17 0.37
N HIS A 55 3.63 2.97 -0.58
CA HIS A 55 3.94 4.38 -0.33
C HIS A 55 3.57 5.26 -1.53
N CYS A 56 3.50 6.57 -1.28
CA CYS A 56 3.37 7.59 -2.31
C CYS A 56 4.43 8.68 -2.12
N SER A 57 4.02 9.92 -1.89
CA SER A 57 4.89 11.01 -1.41
C SER A 57 4.79 11.13 0.12
N ALA A 58 3.68 11.66 0.63
CA ALA A 58 3.44 11.82 2.08
C ALA A 58 2.88 10.57 2.78
N GLY A 59 2.67 9.47 2.05
CA GLY A 59 2.18 8.21 2.64
C GLY A 59 0.69 8.18 3.00
N ILE A 60 -0.11 9.21 2.68
CA ILE A 60 -1.52 9.32 3.11
C ILE A 60 -2.55 9.11 2.00
N GLY A 61 -2.46 9.86 0.89
CA GLY A 61 -3.54 9.93 -0.10
C GLY A 61 -3.64 8.66 -0.95
N ARG A 62 -2.75 8.52 -1.93
CA ARG A 62 -2.69 7.34 -2.82
C ARG A 62 -2.48 6.03 -2.06
N THR A 63 -1.63 6.06 -1.03
CA THR A 63 -1.42 4.93 -0.12
C THR A 63 -2.72 4.52 0.56
N GLY A 64 -3.42 5.46 1.20
CA GLY A 64 -4.69 5.20 1.87
C GLY A 64 -5.76 4.70 0.90
N THR A 65 -5.87 5.29 -0.29
CA THR A 65 -6.81 4.83 -1.33
C THR A 65 -6.52 3.39 -1.77
N TYR A 66 -5.25 3.03 -1.98
CA TYR A 66 -4.87 1.67 -2.33
C TYR A 66 -5.24 0.68 -1.20
N CYS A 67 -4.90 0.98 0.06
CA CYS A 67 -5.22 0.14 1.20
C CYS A 67 -6.74 0.01 1.43
N ALA A 68 -7.50 1.09 1.24
CA ALA A 68 -8.96 1.11 1.33
C ALA A 68 -9.60 0.17 0.33
N LEU A 69 -9.13 0.22 -0.91
CA LEU A 69 -9.63 -0.66 -1.96
C LEU A 69 -9.24 -2.12 -1.72
N ASP A 70 -8.00 -2.40 -1.27
CA ASP A 70 -7.55 -3.75 -0.94
C ASP A 70 -8.43 -4.39 0.16
N TYR A 71 -8.62 -3.66 1.26
CA TYR A 71 -9.50 -4.09 2.36
C TYR A 71 -10.96 -4.23 1.90
N ALA A 72 -11.48 -3.28 1.12
CA ALA A 72 -12.83 -3.35 0.59
C ALA A 72 -13.05 -4.59 -0.30
N VAL A 73 -12.07 -4.95 -1.14
CA VAL A 73 -12.13 -6.15 -1.98
C VAL A 73 -12.19 -7.41 -1.12
N ASP A 74 -11.41 -7.49 -0.04
CA ASP A 74 -11.48 -8.63 0.90
C ASP A 74 -12.85 -8.72 1.58
N ARG A 75 -13.38 -7.59 2.04
CA ARG A 75 -14.71 -7.53 2.66
C ARG A 75 -15.82 -7.93 1.69
N LEU A 76 -15.74 -7.50 0.44
CA LEU A 76 -16.69 -7.89 -0.60
C LEU A 76 -16.61 -9.39 -0.91
N ALA A 77 -15.41 -9.99 -0.89
CA ALA A 77 -15.23 -11.42 -1.12
C ALA A 77 -15.80 -12.28 0.01
N ILE A 78 -15.77 -11.80 1.26
CA ILE A 78 -16.42 -12.44 2.42
C ILE A 78 -17.95 -12.28 2.36
N GLY A 79 -18.43 -11.21 1.73
CA GLY A 79 -19.84 -10.87 1.62
C GLY A 79 -20.34 -9.98 2.78
N GLY A 80 -21.57 -9.47 2.63
CA GLY A 80 -22.22 -8.57 3.59
C GLY A 80 -22.22 -7.10 3.14
N ALA A 81 -22.64 -6.22 4.05
CA ALA A 81 -22.67 -4.78 3.79
C ALA A 81 -21.25 -4.19 3.85
N LEU A 82 -20.94 -3.31 2.90
CA LEU A 82 -19.69 -2.55 2.86
C LEU A 82 -20.01 -1.06 2.92
N SER A 83 -19.49 -0.37 3.94
CA SER A 83 -19.48 1.09 4.03
C SER A 83 -18.06 1.61 3.81
N ILE A 84 -17.86 2.44 2.78
CA ILE A 84 -16.55 3.04 2.51
C ILE A 84 -16.09 3.96 3.65
N ILE A 85 -17.04 4.55 4.38
CA ILE A 85 -16.75 5.40 5.55
C ILE A 85 -16.15 4.54 6.67
N GLU A 86 -16.72 3.36 6.91
CA GLU A 86 -16.20 2.41 7.91
C GLU A 86 -14.84 1.85 7.51
N VAL A 87 -14.64 1.55 6.22
CA VAL A 87 -13.33 1.14 5.67
C VAL A 87 -12.27 2.20 5.99
N ASN A 88 -12.56 3.46 5.65
CA ASN A 88 -11.61 4.55 5.88
C ASN A 88 -11.35 4.76 7.37
N PHE A 89 -12.39 4.68 8.22
CA PHE A 89 -12.26 4.81 9.67
C PHE A 89 -11.40 3.69 10.28
N HIS A 90 -11.56 2.46 9.80
CA HIS A 90 -10.74 1.34 10.24
C HIS A 90 -9.27 1.51 9.83
N LEU A 91 -9.05 2.02 8.61
CA LEU A 91 -7.71 2.24 8.10
C LEU A 91 -7.00 3.42 8.75
N THR A 92 -7.67 4.50 9.11
CA THR A 92 -7.00 5.60 9.85
C THR A 92 -6.54 5.15 11.23
N GLN A 93 -7.24 4.23 11.88
CA GLN A 93 -6.79 3.64 13.15
C GLN A 93 -5.59 2.69 13.01
N THR A 94 -5.44 2.06 11.83
CA THR A 94 -4.45 1.00 11.59
C THR A 94 -3.20 1.51 10.87
N LEU A 95 -3.35 2.41 9.88
CA LEU A 95 -2.28 2.97 9.05
C LEU A 95 -1.47 4.07 9.76
N CYS A 96 -1.98 4.69 10.83
CA CYS A 96 -1.19 5.60 11.68
C CYS A 96 0.02 4.93 12.36
N LYS A 97 0.21 3.61 12.20
CA LYS A 97 1.34 2.84 12.76
C LYS A 97 2.31 2.29 11.71
N LEU A 98 2.11 2.60 10.42
CA LEU A 98 2.92 2.06 9.31
C LEU A 98 3.74 3.12 8.55
N VAL A 99 3.87 4.31 9.11
CA VAL A 99 4.95 5.25 8.77
C VAL A 99 6.09 5.07 9.75
#